data_AF-A0A938R3V2-F1
#
_entry.id   AF-A0A938R3V2-F1
#
_cell.length_a   1.000
_cell.length_b   1.000
_cell.length_c   1.000
_cell.angle_alpha   90.00
_cell.angle_beta   90.00
_cell.angle_gamma   90.00
#
_symmetry.space_group_name_H-M   'P 1'
#
loop_
_entity.id
_entity.type
_entity.pdbx_description
1 polymer ?
#
loop_
_entity_poly.entity_id
_entity_poly.type
_entity_poly.pdbx_seq_one_letter_code
_entity_poly.pdbx_strand_id
1 'polypeptide(L)'
;MINDFSQWTAPLFQTWVLVLMRVAPVIFMMPLFYSRNLPAQVKAGLTLIVSLALLPAVPVEAGSFPSEPLSFGLYALSELMIGFLLGFSVRLIFAGLQLAGEVAGFQMGFGMARVMDPQSGSESTVVTGLYYLIGLLLFLAADGHHWFFKALAQSFHLLHPGEFQPQEGLV
;
A
#
# COMPACT_ATOMS: atom_id res chain seq x y z
N MET A 1 -12.77 -9.65 31.92
CA MET A 1 -14.09 -9.00 32.04
C MET A 1 -14.48 -8.50 30.65
N ILE A 2 -14.75 -9.44 29.72
CA ILE A 2 -15.07 -9.22 28.30
C ILE A 2 -16.29 -10.10 28.01
N ASN A 3 -17.47 -9.74 28.52
CA ASN A 3 -18.66 -10.60 28.44
C ASN A 3 -19.88 -9.94 27.76
N ASP A 4 -19.77 -8.69 27.28
CA ASP A 4 -20.87 -8.05 26.55
C ASP A 4 -20.66 -8.11 25.04
N PHE A 5 -21.53 -8.86 24.35
CA PHE A 5 -21.61 -8.98 22.89
C PHE A 5 -21.73 -7.60 22.17
N SER A 6 -22.18 -6.55 22.86
CA SER A 6 -22.25 -5.20 22.30
C SER A 6 -20.90 -4.45 22.23
N GLN A 7 -19.90 -4.89 23.00
CA GLN A 7 -18.53 -4.35 22.93
C GLN A 7 -17.74 -4.95 21.75
N TRP A 8 -18.28 -6.00 21.10
CA TRP A 8 -17.64 -6.71 20.00
C TRP A 8 -17.86 -6.08 18.62
N THR A 9 -18.82 -5.16 18.45
CA THR A 9 -19.22 -4.72 17.11
C THR A 9 -18.75 -3.30 16.76
N ALA A 10 -19.09 -2.29 17.57
CA ALA A 10 -18.81 -0.90 17.20
C ALA A 10 -17.31 -0.51 17.26
N PRO A 11 -16.59 -0.70 18.38
CA PRO A 11 -15.19 -0.26 18.48
C PRO A 11 -14.25 -1.14 17.63
N LEU A 12 -14.52 -2.45 17.58
CA LEU A 12 -13.73 -3.39 16.78
C LEU A 12 -13.86 -3.13 15.28
N PHE A 13 -15.07 -2.77 14.82
CA PHE A 13 -15.29 -2.36 13.44
C PHE A 13 -14.54 -1.06 13.11
N GLN A 14 -14.56 -0.07 14.01
CA GLN A 14 -13.81 1.18 13.82
C GLN A 14 -12.30 0.93 13.71
N THR A 15 -11.72 0.14 14.63
CA THR A 15 -10.31 -0.24 14.57
C THR A 15 -9.99 -1.00 13.28
N TRP A 16 -10.85 -1.92 12.87
CA TRP A 16 -10.67 -2.66 11.61
C TRP A 16 -10.68 -1.75 10.39
N VAL A 17 -11.58 -0.75 10.33
CA VAL A 17 -11.61 0.24 9.25
C VAL A 17 -10.30 1.04 9.20
N LEU A 18 -9.77 1.47 10.34
CA LEU A 18 -8.48 2.18 10.39
C LEU A 18 -7.31 1.32 9.89
N VAL A 19 -7.24 0.06 10.34
CA VAL A 19 -6.25 -0.92 9.87
C VAL A 19 -6.40 -1.13 8.36
N LEU A 20 -7.62 -1.28 7.86
CA LEU A 20 -7.90 -1.42 6.43
C LEU A 20 -7.40 -0.22 5.63
N MET A 21 -7.62 1.00 6.13
CA MET A 21 -7.17 2.23 5.48
C MET A 21 -5.64 2.31 5.36
N ARG A 22 -4.88 1.77 6.33
CA ARG A 22 -3.42 1.67 6.23
C ARG A 22 -2.96 0.54 5.30
N VAL A 23 -3.63 -0.62 5.32
CA VAL A 23 -3.25 -1.80 4.52
C VAL A 23 -3.58 -1.64 3.03
N ALA A 24 -4.69 -0.97 2.70
CA ALA A 24 -5.15 -0.79 1.33
C ALA A 24 -4.10 -0.18 0.38
N PRO A 25 -3.52 1.01 0.65
CA PRO A 25 -2.51 1.59 -0.22
C PRO A 25 -1.24 0.73 -0.32
N VAL A 26 -0.85 0.07 0.77
CA VAL A 26 0.32 -0.82 0.83
C VAL A 26 0.19 -1.98 -0.16
N ILE A 27 -0.95 -2.69 -0.13
CA ILE A 27 -1.22 -3.79 -1.08
C ILE A 27 -1.32 -3.31 -2.52
N PHE A 28 -2.00 -2.18 -2.76
CA PHE A 28 -2.22 -1.66 -4.11
C PHE A 28 -0.94 -1.13 -4.76
N MET A 29 0.02 -0.66 -3.96
CA MET A 29 1.31 -0.16 -4.46
C MET A 29 2.39 -1.23 -4.56
N MET A 30 2.16 -2.43 -4.00
CA MET A 30 3.12 -3.51 -4.02
C MET A 30 3.43 -3.93 -5.47
N PRO A 31 4.71 -3.93 -5.90
CA PRO A 31 5.10 -4.19 -7.29
C PRO A 31 4.61 -5.52 -7.83
N LEU A 32 4.66 -6.58 -7.00
CA LEU A 32 4.13 -7.91 -7.30
C LEU A 32 2.68 -7.88 -7.79
N PHE A 33 1.84 -7.07 -7.15
CA PHE A 33 0.41 -6.96 -7.45
C PHE A 33 0.08 -5.79 -8.37
N TYR A 34 1.07 -5.00 -8.82
CA TYR A 34 0.84 -3.81 -9.62
C TYR A 34 0.47 -4.12 -11.07
N SER A 35 0.89 -5.27 -11.60
CA SER A 35 0.61 -5.63 -13.00
C SER A 35 -0.89 -5.62 -13.32
N ARG A 36 -1.25 -5.24 -14.56
CA ARG A 36 -2.64 -5.24 -15.08
C ARG A 36 -3.28 -6.64 -15.08
N ASN A 37 -2.50 -7.68 -14.79
CA ASN A 37 -2.94 -9.07 -14.81
C ASN A 37 -3.81 -9.44 -13.60
N LEU A 38 -3.78 -8.67 -12.51
CA LEU A 38 -4.62 -8.92 -11.33
C LEU A 38 -5.82 -7.96 -11.30
N PRO A 39 -7.07 -8.47 -11.38
CA PRO A 39 -8.27 -7.65 -11.26
C PRO A 39 -8.30 -6.89 -9.93
N ALA A 40 -8.81 -5.66 -9.94
CA ALA A 40 -8.93 -4.84 -8.73
C ALA A 40 -9.76 -5.53 -7.62
N GLN A 41 -10.72 -6.38 -8.00
CA GLN A 41 -11.53 -7.18 -7.07
C GLN A 41 -10.68 -8.15 -6.24
N VAL A 42 -9.68 -8.79 -6.85
CA VAL A 42 -8.78 -9.72 -6.14
C VAL A 42 -7.91 -8.96 -5.15
N LYS A 43 -7.43 -7.77 -5.53
CA LYS A 43 -6.63 -6.90 -4.63
C LYS A 43 -7.47 -6.42 -3.45
N ALA A 44 -8.71 -6.01 -3.69
CA ALA A 44 -9.64 -5.63 -2.63
C ALA A 44 -9.92 -6.79 -1.66
N GLY A 45 -10.15 -8.00 -2.19
CA GLY A 45 -10.30 -9.22 -1.38
C GLY A 45 -9.06 -9.53 -0.53
N LEU A 46 -7.86 -9.42 -1.12
CA LEU A 46 -6.60 -9.62 -0.39
C LEU A 46 -6.43 -8.59 0.73
N THR A 47 -6.71 -7.31 0.46
CA THR A 47 -6.66 -6.25 1.46
C THR A 47 -7.58 -6.53 2.65
N LEU A 48 -8.81 -6.99 2.39
CA LEU A 48 -9.78 -7.35 3.44
C LEU A 48 -9.27 -8.52 4.30
N ILE A 49 -8.72 -9.55 3.67
CA ILE A 49 -8.20 -10.73 4.38
C ILE A 49 -6.98 -10.36 5.23
N VAL A 50 -6.05 -9.57 4.66
CA VAL A 50 -4.83 -9.14 5.35
C VAL A 50 -5.17 -8.20 6.51
N SER A 51 -6.11 -7.26 6.34
CA SER A 51 -6.51 -6.37 7.44
C SER A 51 -7.18 -7.13 8.59
N LEU A 52 -8.01 -8.13 8.28
CA LEU A 52 -8.58 -9.03 9.30
C LEU A 52 -7.50 -9.88 9.99
N ALA A 53 -6.52 -10.38 9.26
CA ALA A 53 -5.44 -11.18 9.81
C ALA A 53 -4.50 -10.37 10.73
N LEU A 54 -4.38 -9.06 10.50
CA LEU A 54 -3.54 -8.16 11.30
C LEU A 54 -4.23 -7.62 12.56
N LEU A 55 -5.56 -7.66 12.65
CA LEU A 55 -6.31 -7.24 13.85
C LEU A 55 -5.74 -7.75 15.19
N PRO A 56 -5.43 -9.04 15.39
CA PRO A 56 -4.92 -9.52 16.68
C PRO A 56 -3.51 -9.06 16.99
N ALA A 57 -2.75 -8.61 15.99
CA ALA A 57 -1.39 -8.11 16.16
C ALA A 57 -1.34 -6.61 16.52
N VAL A 58 -2.45 -5.90 16.33
CA VAL A 58 -2.57 -4.47 16.62
C VAL A 58 -2.94 -4.30 18.09
N PRO A 59 -2.14 -3.58 18.90
CA PRO A 59 -2.53 -3.25 20.26
C PRO A 59 -3.76 -2.33 20.20
N VAL A 60 -4.92 -2.88 20.51
CA VAL A 60 -6.17 -2.12 20.53
C VAL A 60 -6.28 -1.39 21.86
N GLU A 61 -5.91 -0.12 21.90
CA GLU A 61 -6.36 0.78 22.97
C GLU A 61 -7.83 1.15 22.72
N ALA A 62 -8.71 0.17 22.95
CA ALA A 62 -10.16 0.31 22.84
C ALA A 62 -10.65 1.25 23.95
N GLY A 63 -10.60 2.56 23.73
CA GLY A 63 -11.05 3.50 24.76
C GLY A 63 -11.40 4.92 24.32
N SER A 64 -10.93 5.43 23.18
CA SER A 64 -11.00 6.87 22.91
C SER A 64 -11.25 7.26 21.46
N PHE A 65 -11.83 6.40 20.63
CA PHE A 65 -12.25 6.85 19.30
C PHE A 65 -13.44 7.80 19.45
N PRO A 66 -13.33 9.07 19.00
CA PRO A 66 -14.43 10.01 19.13
C PRO A 66 -15.62 9.52 18.32
N SER A 67 -16.82 9.68 18.87
CA SER A 67 -18.08 9.33 18.20
C SER A 67 -18.45 10.28 17.05
N GLU A 68 -17.70 11.35 16.85
CA GLU A 68 -17.94 12.30 15.76
C GLU A 68 -17.41 11.77 14.41
N PRO A 69 -18.24 11.75 13.36
CA PRO A 69 -17.84 11.26 12.04
C PRO A 69 -16.64 12.01 11.43
N LEU A 70 -16.49 13.30 11.74
CA LEU A 70 -15.46 14.16 11.15
C LEU A 70 -14.07 13.85 11.71
N SER A 71 -13.95 13.68 13.03
CA SER A 71 -12.68 13.31 13.67
C SER A 71 -12.27 11.87 13.33
N PHE A 72 -13.23 10.95 13.21
CA PHE A 72 -12.95 9.61 12.69
C PHE A 72 -12.41 9.63 11.25
N GLY A 73 -12.96 10.51 10.39
CA GLY A 73 -12.46 10.72 9.04
C GLY A 73 -11.00 11.21 9.00
N LEU A 74 -10.61 12.08 9.93
CA LEU A 74 -9.22 12.55 10.06
C LEU A 74 -8.26 11.43 10.46
N TYR A 75 -8.66 10.56 11.39
CA TYR A 75 -7.88 9.37 11.73
C TYR A 75 -7.78 8.41 10.53
N ALA A 76 -8.88 8.16 9.83
CA ALA A 76 -8.84 7.30 8.64
C ALA A 76 -7.92 7.88 7.54
N LEU A 77 -7.88 9.19 7.39
CA LEU A 77 -6.98 9.87 6.44
C LEU A 77 -5.51 9.75 6.86
N SER A 78 -5.18 9.91 8.15
CA SER A 78 -3.80 9.77 8.62
C SER A 78 -3.30 8.34 8.42
N GLU A 79 -4.13 7.33 8.71
CA GLU A 79 -3.85 5.92 8.45
C GLU A 79 -3.59 5.65 6.97
N LEU A 80 -4.43 6.21 6.10
CA LEU A 80 -4.25 6.13 4.65
C LEU A 80 -2.93 6.78 4.21
N MET A 81 -2.57 7.94 4.76
CA MET A 81 -1.31 8.63 4.44
C MET A 81 -0.09 7.83 4.88
N ILE A 82 -0.11 7.21 6.06
CA ILE A 82 0.98 6.33 6.54
C ILE A 82 1.14 5.14 5.60
N GLY A 83 0.04 4.44 5.30
CA GLY A 83 0.05 3.31 4.38
C GLY A 83 0.50 3.72 2.97
N PHE A 84 0.08 4.89 2.49
CA PHE A 84 0.51 5.46 1.23
C PHE A 84 2.01 5.72 1.21
N LEU A 85 2.59 6.32 2.25
CA LEU A 85 4.03 6.56 2.33
C LEU A 85 4.82 5.24 2.24
N LEU A 86 4.41 4.21 2.99
CA LEU A 86 5.07 2.90 2.99
C LEU A 86 5.03 2.24 1.60
N GLY A 87 3.84 2.22 0.98
CA GLY A 87 3.68 1.69 -0.38
C GLY A 87 4.45 2.50 -1.42
N PHE A 88 4.45 3.83 -1.27
CA PHE A 88 5.08 4.77 -2.19
C PHE A 88 6.60 4.63 -2.18
N SER A 89 7.22 4.40 -1.03
CA SER A 89 8.67 4.16 -0.94
C SER A 89 9.12 2.99 -1.83
N VAL A 90 8.41 1.86 -1.80
CA VAL A 90 8.73 0.71 -2.66
C VAL A 90 8.40 1.02 -4.12
N ARG A 91 7.31 1.75 -4.37
CA ARG A 91 6.93 2.18 -5.72
C ARG A 91 8.02 3.03 -6.38
N LEU A 92 8.68 3.92 -5.62
CA LEU A 92 9.77 4.74 -6.13
C LEU A 92 10.96 3.91 -6.62
N ILE A 93 11.33 2.85 -5.89
CA ILE A 93 12.42 1.95 -6.30
C ILE A 93 12.11 1.32 -7.67
N PHE A 94 10.89 0.80 -7.84
CA PHE A 94 10.47 0.19 -9.10
C PHE A 94 10.21 1.19 -10.22
N ALA A 95 9.83 2.43 -9.90
CA ALA A 95 9.75 3.52 -10.87
C ALA A 95 11.15 3.88 -11.39
N GLY A 96 12.16 3.93 -10.52
CA GLY A 96 13.56 4.13 -10.90
C GLY A 96 14.07 3.05 -11.87
N LEU A 97 13.73 1.77 -11.62
CA LEU A 97 14.07 0.67 -12.53
C LEU A 97 13.40 0.79 -13.90
N GLN A 98 12.13 1.20 -13.93
CA GLN A 98 11.42 1.45 -15.18
C GLN A 98 12.05 2.59 -15.97
N LEU A 99 12.38 3.71 -15.31
CA LEU A 99 13.08 4.83 -15.93
C LEU A 99 14.46 4.40 -16.48
N ALA A 100 15.22 3.61 -15.72
CA ALA A 100 16.50 3.08 -16.17
C ALA A 100 16.36 2.20 -17.42
N GLY A 101 15.36 1.31 -17.45
CA GLY A 101 15.07 0.47 -18.61
C GLY A 101 14.57 1.26 -19.82
N GLU A 102 13.82 2.34 -19.59
CA GLU A 102 13.39 3.25 -20.66
C GLU A 102 14.58 4.00 -21.27
N VAL A 103 15.46 4.59 -20.44
CA VAL A 103 16.69 5.26 -20.93
C VAL A 103 17.59 4.27 -21.70
N ALA A 104 17.77 3.05 -21.19
CA ALA A 104 18.53 2.01 -21.88
C ALA A 104 17.89 1.62 -23.22
N GLY A 105 16.57 1.45 -23.25
CA GLY A 105 15.81 1.17 -24.49
C GLY A 105 15.93 2.28 -25.53
N PHE A 106 15.92 3.54 -25.11
CA PHE A 106 16.18 4.69 -25.98
C PHE A 106 17.57 4.64 -26.59
N GLN A 107 18.61 4.36 -25.80
CA GLN A 107 20.00 4.27 -26.28
C GLN A 107 20.22 3.10 -27.25
N MET A 108 19.51 1.99 -27.07
CA MET A 108 19.54 0.84 -28.00
C MET A 108 18.85 1.12 -29.34
N GLY A 109 18.22 2.29 -29.51
CA GLY A 109 17.52 2.67 -30.75
C GLY A 109 16.04 2.27 -30.79
N PHE A 110 15.51 1.60 -29.75
CA PHE A 110 14.08 1.28 -29.67
C PHE A 110 13.19 2.52 -29.54
N GLY A 111 13.76 3.68 -29.17
CA GLY A 111 13.07 4.97 -29.21
C GLY A 111 12.58 5.37 -30.61
N MET A 112 13.32 5.02 -31.66
CA MET A 112 12.95 5.32 -33.05
C MET A 112 11.77 4.47 -33.54
N ALA A 113 11.64 3.24 -33.04
CA ALA A 113 10.52 2.36 -33.36
C ALA A 113 9.17 2.94 -32.88
N ARG A 114 9.17 3.67 -31.75
CA ARG A 114 7.97 4.38 -31.24
C ARG A 114 7.51 5.50 -32.17
N VAL A 115 8.44 6.20 -32.81
CA VAL A 115 8.13 7.30 -33.76
C VAL A 115 7.60 6.76 -35.08
N MET A 116 8.05 5.56 -35.49
CA MET A 116 7.67 4.92 -36.75
C MET A 116 6.28 4.26 -36.69
N ASP A 117 5.86 3.75 -35.52
CA ASP A 117 4.51 3.22 -35.31
C ASP A 117 3.92 3.70 -33.96
N PRO A 118 3.43 4.96 -33.91
CA PRO A 118 2.72 5.49 -32.74
C PRO A 118 1.33 4.83 -32.56
N GLN A 119 0.80 4.13 -33.57
CA GLN A 119 -0.51 3.49 -33.52
C GLN A 119 -0.51 2.19 -32.70
N SER A 120 0.65 1.52 -32.61
CA SER A 120 0.84 0.35 -31.73
C SER A 120 0.73 0.65 -30.22
N GLY A 121 0.79 1.93 -29.82
CA GLY A 121 0.49 2.38 -28.45
C GLY A 121 1.41 1.82 -27.35
N SER A 122 2.57 1.28 -27.70
CA SER A 122 3.53 0.72 -26.76
C SER A 122 4.32 1.84 -26.05
N GLU A 123 3.72 2.42 -25.01
CA GLU A 123 4.30 3.41 -24.10
C GLU A 123 5.57 2.90 -23.37
N SER A 124 5.82 1.58 -23.34
CA SER A 124 6.92 0.95 -22.61
C SER A 124 7.79 0.11 -23.57
N THR A 125 9.11 0.27 -23.52
CA THR A 125 10.00 -0.55 -24.36
C THR A 125 10.07 -1.98 -23.80
N VAL A 126 10.41 -2.96 -24.66
CA VAL A 126 10.67 -4.33 -24.19
C VAL A 126 11.78 -4.34 -23.12
N VAL A 127 12.76 -3.45 -23.25
CA VAL A 127 13.86 -3.26 -22.29
C VAL A 127 13.34 -2.77 -20.93
N THR A 128 12.39 -1.83 -20.91
CA THR A 128 11.71 -1.38 -19.69
C THR A 128 11.02 -2.55 -18.97
N GLY A 129 10.32 -3.40 -19.72
CA GLY A 129 9.70 -4.61 -19.17
C GLY A 129 10.72 -5.59 -18.59
N LEU A 130 11.85 -5.78 -19.27
CA LEU A 130 12.94 -6.64 -18.81
C LEU A 130 13.56 -6.11 -17.50
N TYR A 131 13.86 -4.82 -17.41
CA TYR A 131 14.40 -4.19 -16.19
C TYR A 131 13.43 -4.32 -15.02
N TYR A 132 12.13 -4.15 -15.28
CA TYR A 132 11.10 -4.36 -14.27
C TYR A 132 11.06 -5.81 -13.79
N LEU A 133 11.12 -6.79 -14.70
CA LEU A 133 11.14 -8.22 -14.35
C LEU A 133 12.38 -8.61 -13.56
N ILE A 134 13.57 -8.13 -13.96
CA ILE A 134 14.81 -8.38 -13.23
C ILE A 134 14.71 -7.79 -11.82
N GLY A 135 14.25 -6.55 -11.69
CA GLY A 135 14.02 -5.92 -10.39
C GLY A 135 13.02 -6.67 -9.52
N LEU A 136 11.94 -7.18 -10.13
CA LEU A 136 10.96 -8.00 -9.43
C LEU A 136 11.58 -9.32 -8.95
N LEU A 137 12.34 -10.01 -9.80
CA LEU A 137 13.03 -11.25 -9.43
C LEU A 137 14.02 -11.03 -8.29
N LEU A 138 14.81 -9.96 -8.35
CA LEU A 138 15.74 -9.58 -7.27
C LEU A 138 14.99 -9.27 -5.97
N PHE A 139 13.86 -8.55 -6.06
CA PHE A 139 13.01 -8.26 -4.91
C PHE A 139 12.42 -9.53 -4.30
N LEU A 140 11.99 -10.51 -5.10
CA LEU A 140 11.51 -11.81 -4.62
C LEU A 140 12.65 -12.64 -4.01
N ALA A 141 13.80 -12.68 -4.66
CA ALA A 141 14.97 -13.43 -4.21
C ALA A 141 15.54 -12.90 -2.88
N ALA A 142 15.36 -11.61 -2.61
CA ALA A 142 15.72 -10.97 -1.35
C ALA A 142 14.60 -11.02 -0.28
N ASP A 143 13.54 -11.82 -0.51
CA ASP A 143 12.37 -11.89 0.36
C ASP A 143 11.70 -10.53 0.63
N GLY A 144 11.74 -9.63 -0.36
CA GLY A 144 11.24 -8.26 -0.21
C GLY A 144 9.75 -8.20 0.19
N HIS A 145 8.96 -9.19 -0.18
CA HIS A 145 7.57 -9.33 0.25
C HIS A 145 7.45 -9.58 1.77
N HIS A 146 8.33 -10.39 2.38
CA HIS A 146 8.37 -10.57 3.83
C HIS A 146 8.77 -9.26 4.54
N TRP A 147 9.77 -8.56 4.03
CA TRP A 147 10.18 -7.25 4.56
C TRP A 147 9.04 -6.24 4.51
N PHE A 148 8.21 -6.29 3.47
CA PHE A 148 7.07 -5.41 3.31
C PHE A 148 5.98 -5.67 4.38
N PHE A 149 5.60 -6.93 4.60
CA PHE A 149 4.65 -7.27 5.67
C PHE A 149 5.20 -7.00 7.06
N LYS A 150 6.51 -7.21 7.27
CA LYS A 150 7.18 -6.89 8.53
C LYS A 150 7.17 -5.38 8.80
N ALA A 151 7.45 -4.56 7.79
CA ALA A 151 7.39 -3.10 7.90
C ALA A 151 5.96 -2.61 8.19
N LEU A 152 4.95 -3.22 7.56
CA LEU A 152 3.54 -2.95 7.84
C LEU A 152 3.17 -3.29 9.30
N ALA A 153 3.54 -4.49 9.78
CA ALA A 153 3.30 -4.89 11.17
C ALA A 153 4.03 -3.97 12.17
N GLN A 154 5.29 -3.64 11.88
CA GLN A 154 6.09 -2.75 12.72
C GLN A 154 5.54 -1.31 12.72
N SER A 155 4.94 -0.85 11.62
CA SER A 155 4.24 0.44 11.56
C SER A 155 3.11 0.52 12.59
N PHE A 156 2.36 -0.57 12.80
CA PHE A 156 1.30 -0.59 13.82
C PHE A 156 1.83 -0.56 15.26
N HIS A 157 3.07 -1.01 15.50
CA HIS A 157 3.72 -0.89 16.81
C HIS A 157 4.36 0.48 17.05
N LEU A 158 4.78 1.17 15.99
CA LEU A 158 5.40 2.50 16.11
C LEU A 158 4.37 3.63 16.15
N LEU A 159 3.26 3.47 15.44
CA LEU A 159 2.17 4.42 15.36
C LEU A 159 0.88 3.64 15.59
N HIS A 160 0.36 3.68 16.82
CA HIS A 160 -0.88 2.97 17.10
C HIS A 160 -2.04 3.63 16.35
N PRO A 161 -3.06 2.85 15.95
CA PRO A 161 -4.19 3.39 15.20
C PRO A 161 -4.91 4.50 15.97
N GLY A 162 -4.99 5.68 15.39
CA GLY A 162 -5.70 6.83 15.98
C GLY A 162 -4.91 7.67 16.99
N GLU A 163 -3.61 7.44 17.16
CA GLU A 163 -2.76 8.32 18.00
C GLU A 163 -2.41 9.65 17.32
N PHE A 164 -2.49 9.72 15.99
CA PHE A 164 -2.19 10.95 15.26
C PHE A 164 -3.32 11.96 15.43
N GLN A 165 -3.28 12.71 16.53
CA GLN A 165 -4.11 13.88 16.76
C GLN A 165 -3.57 15.04 15.91
N PRO A 166 -4.35 15.56 14.94
CA PRO A 166 -4.06 16.88 14.39
C PRO A 166 -4.13 17.86 15.56
N GLN A 167 -3.04 18.60 15.82
CA GLN A 167 -3.01 19.58 16.92
C GLN A 167 -4.25 20.49 16.84
N GLU A 168 -5.06 20.52 17.89
CA GLU A 168 -6.28 21.35 18.02
C GLU A 168 -5.95 22.84 18.17
N GLY A 169 -5.15 23.40 17.24
CA GLY A 169 -4.66 24.78 17.29
C GLY A 169 -4.87 25.58 16.00
N LEU A 170 -5.70 25.12 15.05
CA LEU A 170 -5.98 25.84 13.80
C LEU A 170 -7.46 25.98 13.46
N VAL A 171 -8.35 25.98 14.46
CA VAL A 171 -9.69 26.56 14.34
C VAL A 171 -10.01 27.36 15.59
#